data_AF-I3TG01-F1
#
_entry.id   AF-I3TG01-F1
#
_cell.length_a   1.000
_cell.length_b   1.000
_cell.length_c   1.000
_cell.angle_alpha   90.00
_cell.angle_beta   90.00
_cell.angle_gamma   90.00
#
_symmetry.space_group_name_H-M   'P 1'
#
loop_
_entity.id
_entity.type
_entity.pdbx_description
1 polymer ?
#
loop_
_entity_poly.entity_id
_entity_poly.type
_entity_poly.pdbx_seq_one_letter_code
_entity_poly.pdbx_strand_id
1 'polypeptide(L)'
;MGRVLELDVYHAVILTTGLMVLVFAALYGLYLLVRNKNVRYTSVYLSAEGEDVVSNPTPGVGGLYWAFIRQYARRVYRLLLDRVQTGSLADWFYFISSWLGVLVLLSIILSLLYLAARW
;
A
#
# COMPACT_ATOMS: atom_id res chain seq x y z
N MET A 1 32.14 42.23 -53.40
CA MET A 1 32.63 43.38 -52.60
C MET A 1 31.75 43.53 -51.36
N GLY A 2 32.06 42.83 -50.28
CA GLY A 2 31.36 43.00 -49.00
C GLY A 2 31.86 44.29 -48.35
N ARG A 3 30.97 45.23 -48.06
CA ARG A 3 31.32 46.40 -47.24
C ARG A 3 31.55 45.90 -45.81
N VAL A 4 32.79 45.96 -45.35
CA VAL A 4 33.11 45.77 -43.93
C VAL A 4 32.60 47.03 -43.23
N LEU A 5 31.54 46.88 -42.44
CA LEU A 5 31.04 47.94 -41.56
C LEU A 5 32.06 48.11 -40.42
N GLU A 6 32.89 49.16 -40.51
CA GLU A 6 33.73 49.61 -39.39
C GLU A 6 32.81 50.26 -38.34
N LEU A 7 32.20 49.41 -37.50
CA LEU A 7 31.43 49.87 -36.35
C LEU A 7 32.40 50.17 -35.21
N ASP A 8 32.33 51.41 -34.71
CA ASP A 8 33.00 51.79 -33.47
C ASP A 8 32.59 50.83 -32.32
N VAL A 9 33.53 50.55 -31.41
CA VAL A 9 33.45 49.49 -30.40
C VAL A 9 32.15 49.61 -29.58
N TYR A 10 31.75 50.84 -29.26
CA TYR A 10 30.50 51.12 -28.53
C TYR A 10 29.24 50.70 -29.30
N HIS A 11 29.20 50.96 -30.62
CA HIS A 11 28.06 50.61 -31.47
C HIS A 11 27.96 49.09 -31.66
N ALA A 12 29.10 48.40 -31.76
CA ALA A 12 29.16 46.95 -31.82
C ALA A 12 28.63 46.29 -30.52
N VAL A 13 29.01 46.82 -29.35
CA VAL A 13 28.52 46.33 -28.05
C VAL A 13 27.01 46.53 -27.89
N ILE A 14 26.49 47.70 -28.28
CA ILE A 14 25.05 47.98 -28.20
C ILE A 14 24.26 47.04 -29.10
N LEU A 15 24.71 46.84 -30.34
CA LEU A 15 24.03 45.99 -31.31
C LEU A 15 24.04 44.52 -30.88
N THR A 16 25.20 44.01 -30.44
CA THR A 16 25.32 42.63 -29.94
C THR A 16 24.47 42.38 -28.71
N THR A 17 24.46 43.32 -27.75
CA THR A 17 23.59 43.25 -26.57
C THR A 17 22.12 43.25 -26.95
N GLY A 18 21.71 44.12 -27.89
CA GLY A 18 20.34 44.17 -28.40
C GLY A 18 19.90 42.86 -29.05
N LEU A 19 20.78 42.25 -29.86
CA LEU A 19 20.53 40.93 -30.46
C LEU A 19 20.42 39.83 -29.40
N MET A 20 21.25 39.84 -28.36
CA MET A 20 21.17 38.87 -27.27
C MET A 20 19.82 38.94 -26.53
N VAL A 21 19.33 40.15 -26.25
CA VAL A 21 18.02 40.34 -25.61
C VAL A 21 16.90 39.84 -26.51
N LEU A 22 16.97 40.10 -27.82
CA LEU A 22 15.96 39.66 -28.78
C LEU A 22 15.93 38.14 -28.88
N VAL A 23 17.09 37.50 -28.98
CA VAL A 23 17.22 36.03 -28.99
C VAL A 23 16.67 35.44 -27.69
N PHE A 24 17.00 36.01 -26.54
CA PHE A 24 16.47 35.57 -25.25
C PHE A 24 14.94 35.66 -25.20
N ALA A 25 14.37 36.79 -25.64
CA ALA A 25 12.92 36.99 -25.67
C ALA A 25 12.23 35.97 -26.59
N ALA A 26 12.82 35.69 -27.75
CA ALA A 26 12.30 34.68 -28.69
C ALA A 26 12.32 33.27 -28.08
N LEU A 27 13.43 32.86 -27.45
CA LEU A 27 13.55 31.57 -26.79
C LEU A 27 12.59 31.44 -25.60
N TYR A 28 12.44 32.49 -24.80
CA TYR A 28 11.51 32.50 -23.68
C TYR A 28 10.05 32.41 -24.15
N GLY A 29 9.70 33.10 -25.23
CA GLY A 29 8.38 32.98 -25.86
C GLY A 29 8.09 31.55 -26.34
N LEU A 30 9.07 30.92 -27.00
CA LEU A 30 8.96 29.51 -27.41
C LEU A 30 8.81 28.57 -26.21
N TYR A 31 9.56 28.78 -25.13
CA TYR A 31 9.42 28.01 -23.90
C TYR A 31 7.99 28.08 -23.35
N LEU A 32 7.39 29.27 -23.28
CA LEU A 32 6.01 29.43 -22.80
C LEU A 32 4.98 28.72 -23.68
N LEU A 33 5.21 28.67 -25.00
CA LEU A 33 4.34 27.94 -25.94
C LEU A 33 4.49 26.42 -25.81
N VAL A 34 5.71 25.92 -25.62
CA VAL A 34 6.01 24.49 -25.51
C VAL A 34 5.73 23.93 -24.12
N ARG A 35 5.81 24.76 -23.07
CA ARG A 35 5.64 24.33 -21.68
C ARG A 35 4.24 23.74 -21.46
N ASN A 36 4.20 22.43 -21.30
CA ASN A 36 2.99 21.72 -20.90
C ASN A 36 2.61 22.13 -19.47
N LYS A 37 1.36 22.58 -19.27
CA LYS A 37 0.82 22.95 -17.95
C LYS A 37 0.53 21.74 -17.06
N ASN A 38 0.38 20.56 -17.65
CA ASN A 38 0.05 19.33 -16.96
C ASN A 38 1.30 18.48 -16.79
N VAL A 39 2.13 18.83 -15.81
CA VAL A 39 3.23 17.97 -15.36
C VAL A 39 2.61 16.81 -14.58
N ARG A 40 2.62 15.61 -15.15
CA ARG A 40 2.25 14.39 -14.42
C ARG A 40 3.45 13.99 -13.56
N TYR A 41 3.28 14.07 -12.25
CA TYR A 41 4.21 13.46 -11.32
C TYR A 41 3.91 11.96 -11.29
N THR A 42 4.78 11.16 -11.91
CA THR A 42 4.76 9.70 -11.76
C THR A 42 5.68 9.37 -10.58
N SER A 43 5.11 9.00 -9.44
CA SER A 43 5.87 8.46 -8.32
C SER A 43 6.55 7.16 -8.74
N VAL A 44 7.78 6.92 -8.29
CA VAL A 44 8.49 5.68 -8.60
C VAL A 44 7.81 4.53 -7.86
N TYR A 45 7.44 3.47 -8.56
CA TYR A 45 6.93 2.27 -7.91
C TYR A 45 8.10 1.43 -7.41
N LEU A 46 8.11 1.13 -6.12
CA LEU A 46 9.05 0.18 -5.53
C LEU A 46 8.27 -1.12 -5.27
N SER A 47 8.61 -2.18 -6.02
CA SER A 47 7.98 -3.50 -5.86
C SER A 47 6.44 -3.51 -6.02
N ALA A 48 5.93 -2.74 -6.98
CA ALA A 48 4.48 -2.55 -7.24
C ALA A 48 3.71 -1.82 -6.13
N GLU A 49 4.42 -1.23 -5.16
CA GLU A 49 3.86 -0.34 -4.16
C GLU A 49 4.42 1.08 -4.37
N GLY A 50 3.76 2.11 -3.84
CA GLY A 50 4.23 3.49 -3.97
C GLY A 50 5.45 3.75 -3.09
N GLU A 51 6.15 4.87 -3.32
CA GLU A 51 7.28 5.30 -2.49
C GLU A 51 6.91 5.47 -1.02
N ASP A 52 5.63 5.68 -0.74
CA ASP A 52 5.06 5.80 0.60
C ASP A 52 5.33 4.58 1.48
N VAL A 53 5.56 3.41 0.87
CA VAL A 53 5.88 2.19 1.61
C VAL A 53 7.28 2.21 2.21
N VAL A 54 8.24 2.88 1.57
CA VAL A 54 9.61 3.00 2.08
C VAL A 54 9.76 4.18 3.01
N SER A 55 8.96 5.24 2.82
CA SER A 55 9.02 6.43 3.68
C SER A 55 8.30 6.24 5.02
N ASN A 56 7.33 5.32 5.10
CA ASN A 56 6.55 5.12 6.32
C ASN A 56 7.15 4.03 7.21
N PRO A 57 7.34 4.28 8.52
CA PRO A 57 7.84 3.27 9.45
C PRO A 57 6.84 2.16 9.74
N THR A 58 5.56 2.39 9.44
CA THR A 58 4.48 1.42 9.64
C THR A 58 3.87 1.01 8.30
N PRO A 59 3.67 -0.29 8.06
CA PRO A 59 2.99 -0.77 6.86
C PRO A 59 1.57 -0.24 6.81
N GLY A 60 1.09 0.07 5.61
CA GLY A 60 -0.31 0.45 5.39
C GLY A 60 -1.28 -0.65 5.84
N VAL A 61 -2.54 -0.28 6.07
CA VAL A 61 -3.61 -1.19 6.52
C VAL A 61 -3.72 -2.43 5.62
N GLY A 62 -3.54 -2.26 4.31
CA GLY A 62 -3.51 -3.39 3.36
C GLY A 62 -2.37 -4.37 3.61
N GLY A 63 -1.17 -3.88 3.92
CA GLY A 63 -0.02 -4.71 4.26
C GLY A 63 -0.23 -5.49 5.56
N LEU A 64 -0.80 -4.84 6.59
CA LEU A 64 -1.15 -5.48 7.86
C LEU A 64 -2.22 -6.57 7.68
N TYR A 65 -3.26 -6.29 6.89
CA TYR A 65 -4.30 -7.26 6.56
C TYR A 65 -3.70 -8.51 5.91
N TRP A 66 -2.89 -8.33 4.87
CA TRP A 66 -2.28 -9.46 4.17
C TRP A 66 -1.27 -10.23 5.02
N ALA A 67 -0.52 -9.54 5.88
CA ALA A 67 0.37 -10.17 6.84
C ALA A 67 -0.41 -11.07 7.83
N PHE A 68 -1.50 -10.56 8.40
CA PHE A 68 -2.38 -11.32 9.29
C PHE A 68 -2.97 -12.55 8.60
N ILE A 69 -3.52 -12.36 7.39
CA ILE A 69 -4.10 -13.47 6.63
C ILE A 69 -3.06 -14.56 6.35
N ARG A 70 -1.86 -14.16 5.93
CA ARG A 70 -0.78 -15.09 5.54
C ARG A 70 -0.23 -15.86 6.74
N GLN A 71 -0.02 -15.18 7.87
CA GLN A 71 0.64 -15.77 9.04
C GLN A 71 -0.34 -16.51 9.95
N TYR A 72 -1.51 -15.92 10.21
CA TYR A 72 -2.44 -16.42 11.23
C TYR A 72 -3.62 -17.15 10.61
N ALA A 73 -4.41 -16.46 9.77
CA ALA A 73 -5.67 -17.02 9.27
C ALA A 73 -5.47 -18.32 8.48
N ARG A 74 -4.47 -18.40 7.61
CA ARG A 74 -4.14 -19.62 6.87
C ARG A 74 -3.68 -20.78 7.75
N ARG A 75 -3.03 -20.50 8.88
CA ARG A 75 -2.56 -21.55 9.80
C ARG A 75 -3.75 -22.11 10.58
N VAL A 76 -4.60 -21.23 11.11
CA VAL A 76 -5.83 -21.62 11.83
C VAL A 76 -6.76 -22.40 10.90
N TYR A 77 -6.98 -21.91 9.68
CA TYR A 77 -7.81 -22.59 8.70
C TYR A 77 -7.31 -24.01 8.39
N ARG A 78 -6.00 -24.18 8.13
CA ARG A 78 -5.42 -25.51 7.90
C ARG A 78 -5.54 -26.41 9.11
N LEU A 79 -5.26 -25.90 10.31
CA LEU A 79 -5.43 -26.66 11.54
C LEU A 79 -6.86 -27.16 11.73
N LEU A 80 -7.85 -26.30 11.50
CA LEU A 80 -9.26 -26.67 11.61
C LEU A 80 -9.62 -27.72 10.55
N LEU A 81 -9.19 -27.51 9.31
CA LEU A 81 -9.42 -28.47 8.23
C LEU A 81 -8.85 -29.85 8.59
N ASP A 82 -7.57 -29.89 8.94
CA ASP A 82 -6.83 -31.14 9.17
C ASP A 82 -7.31 -31.88 10.44
N ARG A 83 -7.78 -31.15 11.47
CA ARG A 83 -8.20 -31.75 12.75
C ARG A 83 -9.68 -32.02 12.86
N VAL A 84 -10.54 -31.24 12.20
CA VAL A 84 -12.00 -31.39 12.27
C VAL A 84 -12.51 -32.23 11.11
N GLN A 85 -11.93 -32.10 9.93
CA GLN A 85 -12.33 -32.84 8.73
C GLN A 85 -11.37 -34.00 8.46
N THR A 86 -11.14 -34.86 9.46
CA THR A 86 -10.28 -36.05 9.30
C THR A 86 -10.89 -37.11 8.38
N GLY A 87 -12.20 -37.06 8.13
CA GLY A 87 -12.93 -38.06 7.34
C GLY A 87 -13.14 -39.41 8.07
N SER A 88 -12.63 -39.54 9.29
CA SER A 88 -12.80 -40.72 10.14
C SER A 88 -14.11 -40.63 10.93
N LEU A 89 -15.00 -41.60 10.73
CA LEU A 89 -16.23 -41.72 11.53
C LEU A 89 -15.94 -41.95 13.02
N ALA A 90 -14.84 -42.62 13.35
CA ALA A 90 -14.45 -42.87 14.74
C ALA A 90 -14.08 -41.57 15.46
N ASP A 91 -13.32 -40.68 14.82
CA ASP A 91 -12.95 -39.38 15.40
C ASP A 91 -14.19 -38.52 15.66
N TRP A 92 -15.15 -38.56 14.74
CA TRP A 92 -16.45 -37.91 14.92
C TRP A 92 -17.24 -38.47 16.10
N PHE A 93 -17.25 -39.80 16.28
CA PHE A 93 -17.90 -40.42 17.42
C PHE A 93 -17.23 -40.04 18.75
N TYR A 94 -15.90 -40.02 18.80
CA TYR A 94 -15.15 -39.56 19.97
C TYR A 94 -15.43 -38.08 20.29
N PHE A 95 -15.49 -37.24 19.26
CA PHE A 95 -15.83 -35.83 19.42
C PHE A 95 -17.24 -35.65 20.00
N ILE A 96 -18.26 -36.30 19.42
CA ILE A 96 -19.65 -36.21 19.87
C ILE A 96 -19.80 -36.78 21.29
N SER A 97 -19.21 -37.93 21.59
CA SER A 97 -19.29 -38.55 22.92
C SER A 97 -18.59 -37.71 23.99
N SER A 98 -17.46 -37.07 23.66
CA SER A 98 -16.80 -36.13 24.58
C SER A 98 -17.70 -34.94 24.92
N TRP A 99 -18.39 -34.38 23.94
CA TRP A 99 -19.34 -33.28 24.15
C TRP A 99 -20.55 -33.71 24.98
N LEU A 100 -21.10 -34.89 24.73
CA LEU A 100 -22.17 -35.45 25.55
C LEU A 100 -21.73 -35.64 27.00
N GLY A 101 -20.51 -36.13 27.24
CA GLY A 101 -19.95 -36.24 28.58
C GLY A 101 -19.86 -34.90 29.30
N VAL A 102 -19.40 -33.85 28.61
CA VAL A 102 -19.36 -32.48 29.16
C VAL A 102 -20.76 -31.97 29.49
N LEU A 103 -21.73 -32.18 28.60
CA LEU A 103 -23.12 -31.75 28.83
C LEU A 103 -23.76 -32.47 30.03
N VAL A 104 -23.51 -33.77 30.19
CA VAL A 104 -23.99 -34.54 31.35
C VAL A 104 -23.38 -34.01 32.65
N LEU A 105 -22.06 -33.78 32.68
CA LEU A 105 -21.40 -33.18 33.85
C LEU A 105 -21.99 -31.82 34.20
N LEU A 106 -22.19 -30.96 33.19
CA LEU A 106 -22.77 -29.64 33.36
C LEU A 106 -24.21 -29.72 33.88
N SER A 107 -25.01 -30.68 33.37
CA SER A 107 -26.36 -30.94 33.85
C SER A 107 -26.38 -31.35 35.33
N ILE A 108 -25.44 -32.19 35.77
CA ILE A 108 -25.32 -32.61 37.17
C ILE A 108 -24.97 -31.40 38.05
N ILE A 109 -23.98 -30.60 37.66
CA ILE A 109 -23.57 -29.40 38.40
C ILE A 109 -24.73 -28.42 38.54
N LEU A 110 -25.45 -28.13 37.44
CA LEU A 110 -26.61 -27.24 37.48
C LEU A 110 -27.73 -27.78 38.37
N SER A 111 -27.96 -29.09 38.35
CA SER A 111 -28.96 -29.72 39.22
C SER A 111 -28.61 -29.57 40.70
N LEU A 112 -27.33 -29.76 41.05
CA LEU A 112 -26.83 -29.56 42.41
C LEU A 112 -26.93 -28.09 42.85
N LEU A 113 -26.54 -27.16 41.97
CA LEU A 113 -26.66 -25.71 42.23
C LEU A 113 -28.12 -25.30 42.42
N TYR A 114 -29.04 -25.82 41.60
CA TYR A 114 -30.47 -25.55 41.73
C TYR A 114 -31.02 -26.05 43.08
N LEU A 115 -30.62 -27.25 43.51
CA LEU A 115 -31.00 -27.77 44.82
C LEU A 115 -30.40 -26.92 45.96
N ALA A 116 -29.14 -26.54 45.85
CA ALA A 116 -28.46 -25.71 46.85
C ALA A 116 -29.04 -24.30 46.96
N ALA A 117 -29.51 -23.71 45.87
CA ALA A 117 -30.14 -22.39 45.85
C ALA A 117 -31.60 -22.40 46.35
N ARG A 118 -32.22 -23.58 46.38
CA ARG A 118 -33.60 -23.77 46.86
C ARG A 118 -33.68 -24.04 48.37
N TRP A 119 -32.59 -24.54 48.96
CA TRP A 119 -32.38 -24.60 50.41
C TRP A 119 -31.98 -23.23 50.95
#